data_AF-A0A7R9EVK0-F1
#
_entry.id   AF-A0A7R9EVK0-F1
#
_cell.length_a   1.000
_cell.length_b   1.000
_cell.length_c   1.000
_cell.angle_alpha   90.00
_cell.angle_beta   90.00
_cell.angle_gamma   90.00
#
_symmetry.space_group_name_H-M   'P 1'
#
loop_
_entity.id
_entity.type
_entity.pdbx_description
1 polymer ?
#
loop_
_entity_poly.entity_id
_entity_poly.type
_entity_poly.pdbx_seq_one_letter_code
_entity_poly.pdbx_strand_id
1 'polypeptide(L)'
;RDQLDEGRRYVLFVLLERFYLAVNSLAFPLPQGFTSFFTFLGYRTLAFPTFLQYTQRNTFELQVDVMKAIMADMDDTTEGVRRKLRLLLLLPRSRAKRLLNQWAHPVSLMLRAREHALNILSGVEGAQARGHPPQSVRTAQLGSRVELSHA
;
A
#
# COMPACT_ATOMS: atom_id res chain seq x y z
N ARG A 1 21.30 12.83 1.19
CA ARG A 1 20.72 14.13 1.63
C ARG A 1 19.71 13.80 2.70
N ASP A 2 20.14 13.67 3.96
CA ASP A 2 19.28 13.66 5.16
C ASP A 2 20.11 13.20 6.35
N GLN A 3 20.77 14.14 7.01
CA GLN A 3 21.29 13.96 8.36
C GLN A 3 21.00 15.24 9.14
N LEU A 4 19.71 15.55 9.30
CA LEU A 4 19.30 16.47 10.34
C LEU A 4 19.47 15.73 11.67
N ASP A 5 20.23 16.34 12.57
CA ASP A 5 20.32 15.91 13.96
C ASP A 5 18.93 15.69 14.57
N GLU A 6 18.79 14.75 15.51
CA GLU A 6 17.51 14.41 16.15
C GLU A 6 16.82 15.65 16.73
N GLY A 7 17.57 16.54 17.39
CA GLY A 7 17.02 17.77 17.95
C GLY A 7 16.48 18.70 16.87
N ARG A 8 17.19 18.83 15.74
CA ARG A 8 16.73 19.65 14.61
C ARG A 8 15.51 19.06 13.92
N ARG A 9 15.44 17.72 13.79
CA ARG A 9 14.26 17.03 13.25
C ARG A 9 13.03 17.25 14.13
N TYR A 10 13.20 17.18 15.44
CA TYR A 10 12.12 17.47 16.38
C TYR A 10 11.63 18.93 16.29
N VAL A 11 12.55 19.89 16.25
CA VAL A 11 12.18 21.32 16.07
C VAL A 11 11.44 21.52 14.75
N LEU A 12 11.91 20.91 13.66
CA LEU A 12 11.24 20.98 12.37
C LEU A 12 9.82 20.37 12.44
N PHE A 13 9.68 19.22 13.09
CA PHE A 13 8.38 18.57 13.28
C PHE A 13 7.40 19.49 14.01
N VAL A 14 7.80 20.08 15.15
CA VAL A 14 6.94 20.99 15.92
C VAL A 14 6.55 22.23 15.11
N LEU A 15 7.48 22.78 14.32
CA LEU A 15 7.20 23.92 13.47
C LEU A 15 6.16 23.59 12.39
N LEU A 16 6.31 22.44 11.73
CA LEU A 16 5.39 21.99 10.69
C LEU A 16 4.03 21.57 11.26
N GLU A 17 3.99 21.03 12.48
CA GLU A 17 2.73 20.74 13.18
C GLU A 17 1.95 22.03 13.45
N ARG A 18 2.60 23.07 13.97
CA ARG A 18 1.97 24.39 14.17
C ARG A 18 1.49 25.01 12.87
N PHE A 19 2.31 24.89 11.81
CA PHE A 19 1.92 25.34 10.48
C PHE A 19 0.69 24.59 9.97
N TYR A 20 0.67 23.26 10.08
CA TYR A 20 -0.47 22.42 9.68
C TYR A 20 -1.74 22.84 10.42
N LEU A 21 -1.67 23.03 11.74
CA LEU A 21 -2.81 23.47 12.55
C LEU A 21 -3.31 24.86 12.14
N ALA A 22 -2.41 25.81 11.88
CA ALA A 22 -2.77 27.16 11.45
C ALA A 22 -3.45 27.15 10.07
N VAL A 23 -2.86 26.44 9.09
CA VAL A 23 -3.43 26.30 7.74
C VAL A 23 -4.80 25.63 7.78
N ASN A 24 -4.93 24.55 8.56
CA ASN A 24 -6.20 23.84 8.71
C ASN A 24 -7.28 24.72 9.38
N SER A 25 -6.90 25.49 10.41
CA SER A 25 -7.80 26.43 11.08
C SER A 25 -8.28 27.56 10.18
N LEU A 26 -7.42 28.02 9.26
CA LEU A 26 -7.73 29.07 8.30
C LEU A 26 -8.35 28.54 7.00
N ALA A 27 -8.56 27.22 6.87
CA ALA A 27 -9.03 26.56 5.66
C ALA A 27 -8.21 26.89 4.39
N PHE A 28 -6.91 27.18 4.54
CA PHE A 28 -6.01 27.34 3.40
C PHE A 28 -5.63 25.97 2.81
N PRO A 29 -5.45 25.86 1.48
CA PRO A 29 -4.97 24.63 0.87
C PRO A 29 -3.51 24.36 1.27
N LEU A 30 -3.20 23.09 1.54
CA LEU A 30 -1.83 22.66 1.82
C LEU A 30 -1.00 22.58 0.53
N PRO A 31 0.32 22.85 0.60
CA PRO A 31 1.22 22.62 -0.52
C PRO A 31 1.19 21.15 -0.99
N GLN A 32 1.38 20.94 -2.29
CA GLN A 32 1.42 19.59 -2.85
C GLN A 32 2.52 18.75 -2.19
N GLY A 33 2.19 17.53 -1.79
CA GLY A 33 3.11 16.59 -1.14
C GLY A 33 3.43 16.90 0.33
N PHE A 34 2.88 17.99 0.90
CA PHE A 34 3.09 18.35 2.29
C PHE A 34 2.67 17.23 3.25
N THR A 35 1.47 16.67 3.07
CA THR A 35 0.93 15.64 3.97
C THR A 35 1.80 14.38 3.96
N SER A 36 2.32 14.01 2.79
CA SER A 36 3.22 12.87 2.60
C SER A 36 4.54 13.08 3.34
N PHE A 37 5.17 14.24 3.14
CA PHE A 37 6.42 14.63 3.78
C PHE A 37 6.27 14.73 5.29
N PHE A 38 5.24 15.43 5.76
CA PHE A 38 4.97 15.62 7.18
C PHE A 38 4.73 14.28 7.90
N THR A 39 4.00 13.35 7.26
CA THR A 39 3.79 11.99 7.79
C THR A 39 5.11 11.21 7.88
N PHE A 40 5.95 11.27 6.84
CA PHE A 40 7.25 10.59 6.87
C PHE A 40 8.21 11.19 7.92
N LEU A 41 8.22 12.52 8.05
CA LEU A 41 8.96 13.20 9.10
C LEU A 41 8.48 12.76 10.49
N GLY A 42 7.16 12.72 10.70
CA GLY A 42 6.56 12.24 11.95
C GLY A 42 7.00 10.82 12.30
N TYR A 43 7.09 9.92 11.32
CA TYR A 43 7.60 8.57 11.52
C TYR A 43 9.08 8.54 11.95
N ARG A 44 9.92 9.40 11.36
CA ARG A 44 11.37 9.48 11.66
C ARG A 44 11.70 10.17 12.98
N THR A 45 10.77 10.93 13.54
CA THR A 45 11.00 11.81 14.69
C THR A 45 10.25 11.35 15.94
N LEU A 46 9.08 10.73 15.80
CA LEU A 46 8.26 10.33 16.94
C LEU A 46 8.45 8.85 17.27
N ALA A 47 8.27 8.52 18.55
CA ALA A 47 8.11 7.13 18.96
C ALA A 47 6.88 6.51 18.27
N PHE A 48 6.99 5.23 17.89
CA PHE A 48 5.93 4.53 17.15
C PHE A 48 4.52 4.62 17.80
N PRO A 49 4.34 4.50 19.13
CA PRO A 49 3.03 4.67 19.74
C PRO A 49 2.43 6.07 19.53
N THR A 50 3.26 7.12 19.63
CA THR A 50 2.85 8.50 19.39
C THR A 50 2.47 8.69 17.92
N PHE A 51 3.30 8.20 17.01
CA PHE A 51 3.00 8.23 15.57
C PHE A 51 1.66 7.56 15.24
N LEU A 52 1.35 6.44 15.90
CA LEU A 52 0.08 5.73 15.72
C LEU A 52 -1.12 6.58 16.19
N GLN A 53 -1.00 7.27 17.32
CA GLN A 53 -2.05 8.16 17.83
C GLN A 53 -2.35 9.31 16.85
N TYR A 54 -1.33 9.92 16.26
CA TYR A 54 -1.50 10.97 15.25
C TYR A 54 -2.19 10.44 13.99
N THR A 55 -1.84 9.22 13.59
CA THR A 55 -2.51 8.55 12.46
C THR A 55 -3.98 8.28 12.75
N GLN A 56 -4.30 7.78 13.94
CA GLN A 56 -5.69 7.50 14.35
C GLN A 56 -6.55 8.77 14.43
N ARG A 57 -5.94 9.93 14.75
CA ARG A 57 -6.60 11.24 14.77
C ARG A 57 -6.68 11.90 13.39
N ASN A 58 -6.30 11.20 12.32
CA ASN A 58 -6.23 11.71 10.95
C ASN A 58 -5.32 12.96 10.80
N THR A 59 -4.39 13.18 11.71
CA THR A 59 -3.37 14.23 11.59
C THR A 59 -2.30 13.82 10.58
N PHE A 60 -1.94 12.54 10.56
CA PHE A 60 -1.10 11.96 9.51
C PHE A 60 -1.96 11.22 8.49
N GLU A 61 -1.65 11.46 7.22
CA GLU A 61 -2.31 10.82 6.11
C GLU A 61 -1.43 9.69 5.56
N LEU A 62 -1.82 8.43 5.82
CA LEU A 62 -1.09 7.25 5.33
C LEU A 62 -1.33 7.03 3.83
N GLN A 63 -0.65 7.84 3.01
CA GLN A 63 -0.60 7.65 1.58
C GLN A 63 0.20 6.39 1.22
N VAL A 64 -0.12 5.80 0.06
CA VAL A 64 0.43 4.51 -0.36
C VAL A 64 1.96 4.57 -0.48
N ASP A 65 2.52 5.63 -1.06
CA ASP A 65 3.97 5.71 -1.29
C ASP A 65 4.76 5.98 0.00
N VAL A 66 4.21 6.79 0.91
CA VAL A 66 4.80 6.99 2.25
C VAL A 66 4.76 5.69 3.04
N MET A 67 3.65 4.97 2.98
CA MET A 67 3.51 3.70 3.67
C MET A 67 4.49 2.64 3.13
N LYS A 68 4.76 2.61 1.82
CA LYS A 68 5.83 1.77 1.26
C LYS A 68 7.19 2.15 1.82
N ALA A 69 7.52 3.44 1.86
CA ALA A 69 8.80 3.90 2.41
C ALA A 69 8.96 3.53 3.89
N ILE A 70 7.91 3.69 4.69
CA ILE A 70 7.89 3.31 6.11
C ILE A 70 8.03 1.79 6.26
N MET A 71 7.26 1.00 5.51
CA MET A 71 7.33 -0.47 5.58
C MET A 71 8.67 -1.04 5.13
N ALA A 72 9.34 -0.39 4.18
CA ALA A 72 10.67 -0.78 3.71
C ALA A 72 11.77 -0.42 4.72
N ASP A 73 11.59 0.66 5.47
CA ASP A 73 12.51 1.09 6.52
C ASP A 73 12.37 0.28 7.82
N MET A 74 11.19 -0.29 8.07
CA MET A 74 10.95 -1.21 9.17
C MET A 74 11.55 -2.60 8.90
N ASP A 75 12.17 -3.18 9.92
CA ASP A 75 12.68 -4.53 9.92
C ASP A 75 11.56 -5.59 9.83
N ASP A 76 11.92 -6.80 9.39
CA ASP A 76 11.01 -7.97 9.31
C ASP A 76 11.10 -8.86 10.56
N THR A 77 11.52 -8.31 11.71
CA THR A 77 11.39 -9.03 12.99
C THR A 77 9.92 -9.16 13.38
N THR A 78 9.62 -10.03 14.37
CA THR A 78 8.24 -10.22 14.87
C THR A 78 7.58 -8.92 15.30
N GLU A 79 8.34 -8.00 15.91
CA GLU A 79 7.83 -6.69 16.32
C GLU A 79 7.68 -5.74 15.14
N GLY A 80 8.64 -5.71 14.20
CA GLY A 80 8.52 -4.95 12.96
C GLY A 80 7.30 -5.35 12.13
N VAL A 81 7.08 -6.66 11.96
CA VAL A 81 5.88 -7.22 11.32
C VAL A 81 4.60 -6.78 12.05
N ARG A 82 4.57 -6.82 13.38
CA ARG A 82 3.43 -6.36 14.16
C ARG A 82 3.14 -4.87 13.92
N ARG A 83 4.17 -4.03 13.86
CA ARG A 83 4.03 -2.59 13.57
C ARG A 83 3.52 -2.34 12.15
N LYS A 84 4.06 -3.04 11.14
CA LYS A 84 3.58 -3.01 9.75
C LYS A 84 2.08 -3.35 9.68
N LEU A 85 1.67 -4.44 10.34
CA LEU A 85 0.26 -4.86 10.38
C LEU A 85 -0.64 -3.84 11.10
N ARG A 86 -0.20 -3.27 12.22
CA ARG A 86 -0.95 -2.21 12.92
C ARG A 86 -1.19 -1.00 12.04
N LEU A 87 -0.19 -0.57 11.29
CA LEU A 87 -0.36 0.51 10.33
C LEU A 87 -1.32 0.12 9.21
N LEU A 88 -1.19 -1.07 8.62
CA LEU A 88 -2.10 -1.55 7.56
C LEU A 88 -3.57 -1.57 7.98
N LEU A 89 -3.86 -1.85 9.26
CA LEU A 89 -5.22 -1.82 9.81
C LEU A 89 -5.83 -0.41 9.89
N LEU A 90 -5.01 0.65 9.87
CA LEU A 90 -5.48 2.04 9.86
C LEU A 90 -5.80 2.55 8.45
N LEU A 91 -5.38 1.84 7.40
CA LEU A 91 -5.70 2.21 6.03
C LEU A 91 -7.07 1.64 5.59
N PRO A 92 -7.77 2.32 4.67
CA PRO A 92 -8.88 1.72 3.93
C PRO A 92 -8.46 0.41 3.26
N ARG A 93 -9.38 -0.56 3.22
CA ARG A 93 -9.12 -1.93 2.72
C ARG A 93 -8.43 -1.97 1.35
N SER A 94 -8.84 -1.12 0.41
CA SER A 94 -8.26 -1.07 -0.94
C SER A 94 -6.77 -0.70 -0.92
N ARG A 95 -6.38 0.28 -0.12
CA ARG A 95 -4.97 0.70 0.06
C ARG A 95 -4.17 -0.38 0.79
N ALA A 96 -4.72 -0.92 1.88
CA ALA A 96 -4.07 -1.99 2.63
C ALA A 96 -3.80 -3.23 1.76
N LYS A 97 -4.77 -3.64 0.92
CA LYS A 97 -4.63 -4.76 -0.01
C LYS A 97 -3.53 -4.55 -1.04
N ARG A 98 -3.43 -3.33 -1.61
CA ARG A 98 -2.36 -2.98 -2.56
C ARG A 98 -0.97 -3.10 -1.91
N LEU A 99 -0.83 -2.63 -0.67
CA LEU A 99 0.42 -2.71 0.07
C LEU A 99 0.77 -4.15 0.45
N LEU A 100 -0.21 -4.94 0.90
CA LEU A 100 -0.04 -6.37 1.17
C LEU A 100 0.46 -7.12 -0.08
N ASN A 101 -0.15 -6.88 -1.24
CA ASN A 101 0.25 -7.53 -2.49
C ASN A 101 1.71 -7.26 -2.89
N GLN A 102 2.26 -6.10 -2.50
CA GLN A 102 3.63 -5.70 -2.83
C GLN A 102 4.65 -6.15 -1.77
N TRP A 103 4.21 -6.42 -0.55
CA TRP A 103 5.07 -6.86 0.53
C TRP A 103 5.34 -8.38 0.43
N ALA A 104 6.56 -8.73 0.00
CA ALA A 104 7.02 -10.10 -0.13
C ALA A 104 7.40 -10.71 1.22
N HIS A 105 6.40 -11.09 2.03
CA HIS A 105 6.59 -11.69 3.35
C HIS A 105 5.60 -12.86 3.58
N PRO A 106 5.98 -13.95 4.29
CA PRO A 106 5.10 -15.11 4.52
C PRO A 106 3.75 -14.75 5.15
N VAL A 107 3.74 -13.77 6.07
CA VAL A 107 2.48 -13.29 6.69
C VAL A 107 1.58 -12.61 5.66
N SER A 108 2.15 -11.84 4.73
CA SER A 108 1.36 -11.24 3.65
C SER A 108 0.75 -12.32 2.75
N LEU A 109 1.56 -13.32 2.35
CA LEU A 109 1.09 -14.45 1.55
C LEU A 109 -0.05 -15.21 2.26
N MET A 110 0.11 -15.51 3.55
CA MET A 110 -0.90 -16.18 4.36
C MET A 110 -2.22 -15.38 4.42
N LEU A 111 -2.14 -14.07 4.65
CA LEU A 111 -3.33 -13.20 4.68
C LEU A 111 -4.04 -13.15 3.33
N ARG A 112 -3.29 -13.04 2.23
CA ARG A 112 -3.83 -13.05 0.87
C ARG A 112 -4.48 -14.40 0.53
N ALA A 113 -3.85 -15.51 0.89
CA ALA A 113 -4.40 -16.85 0.69
C ALA A 113 -5.71 -17.05 1.48
N ARG A 114 -5.75 -16.56 2.73
CA ARG A 114 -6.97 -16.59 3.54
C ARG A 114 -8.09 -15.75 2.94
N GLU A 115 -7.78 -14.53 2.48
CA GLU A 115 -8.75 -13.68 1.80
C GLU A 115 -9.30 -14.36 0.53
N HIS A 116 -8.41 -14.95 -0.28
CA HIS A 116 -8.81 -15.67 -1.49
C HIS A 116 -9.71 -16.87 -1.18
N ALA A 117 -9.34 -17.72 -0.22
CA ALA A 117 -10.18 -18.84 0.20
C ALA A 117 -11.56 -18.38 0.69
N LEU A 118 -11.63 -17.29 1.46
CA LEU A 118 -12.91 -16.70 1.90
C LEU A 118 -13.76 -16.21 0.72
N ASN A 119 -13.14 -15.63 -0.32
CA ASN A 119 -13.86 -15.18 -1.51
C ASN A 119 -14.42 -16.36 -2.33
N ILE A 120 -13.69 -17.47 -2.42
CA ILE A 120 -14.18 -18.72 -3.03
C ILE A 120 -15.37 -19.25 -2.23
N LEU A 121 -15.22 -19.39 -0.92
CA LEU A 121 -16.24 -19.99 -0.05
C LEU A 121 -17.51 -19.13 0.07
N SER A 122 -17.39 -17.81 -0.07
CA SER A 122 -18.54 -16.89 -0.07
C SER A 122 -19.24 -16.78 -1.43
N GLY A 123 -18.75 -17.46 -2.47
CA GLY A 123 -19.33 -17.41 -3.82
C GLY A 123 -19.08 -16.09 -4.56
N VAL A 124 -18.25 -15.20 -4.01
CA VAL A 124 -17.90 -13.90 -4.61
C VAL A 124 -17.14 -14.10 -5.93
N GLU A 125 -16.30 -15.14 -6.03
CA GLU A 125 -15.60 -15.47 -7.27
C GLU A 125 -16.52 -16.12 -8.33
N GLY A 126 -17.62 -16.75 -7.91
CA GLY A 126 -18.63 -17.32 -8.82
C GLY A 126 -19.38 -16.27 -9.66
N ALA A 127 -19.41 -15.01 -9.21
CA ALA A 127 -19.97 -13.88 -9.97
C ALA A 127 -19.00 -13.31 -11.00
N GLN A 128 -17.68 -13.36 -10.76
CA GLN A 128 -16.65 -12.87 -11.69
C GLN A 128 -16.24 -13.94 -12.73
N ALA A 129 -16.28 -15.23 -12.36
CA ALA A 129 -15.94 -16.33 -13.26
C ALA A 129 -16.95 -16.52 -14.42
N ARG A 130 -18.18 -16.03 -14.29
CA ARG A 130 -19.20 -16.09 -15.36
C ARG A 130 -18.94 -15.16 -16.55
N GLY A 131 -17.86 -14.37 -16.52
CA GLY A 131 -17.44 -13.49 -17.61
C GLY A 131 -16.40 -14.07 -18.57
N HIS A 132 -15.89 -15.29 -18.37
CA HIS A 132 -15.02 -15.93 -19.36
C HIS A 132 -15.87 -16.54 -20.48
N PRO A 133 -15.77 -16.07 -21.75
CA PRO A 133 -16.39 -16.78 -22.85
C PRO A 133 -15.77 -18.18 -22.97
N PRO A 134 -16.55 -19.22 -23.31
CA PRO A 134 -15.99 -20.54 -23.55
C PRO A 134 -14.97 -20.42 -24.69
N GLN A 135 -13.72 -20.81 -24.43
CA GLN A 135 -12.73 -21.03 -25.47
C GLN A 135 -13.29 -22.11 -26.41
N SER A 136 -13.80 -21.67 -27.56
CA SER A 136 -14.12 -22.54 -28.68
C SER A 136 -12.85 -23.29 -29.06
N VAL A 137 -12.88 -24.60 -28.84
CA VAL A 137 -11.90 -25.55 -29.36
C VAL A 137 -11.96 -25.45 -30.88
N ARG A 138 -11.01 -24.72 -31.50
CA ARG A 138 -10.80 -24.76 -32.94
C ARG A 138 -10.20 -26.12 -33.29
N THR A 139 -11.06 -27.01 -33.75
CA THR A 139 -10.71 -28.20 -34.52
C THR A 139 -9.77 -27.81 -35.65
N ALA A 140 -8.61 -28.46 -35.68
CA ALA A 140 -7.62 -28.34 -36.72
C ALA A 140 -8.25 -28.69 -38.08
N GLN A 141 -8.36 -27.69 -38.96
CA GLN A 141 -8.62 -27.95 -40.37
C GLN A 141 -7.31 -28.41 -41.02
N LEU A 142 -7.40 -29.64 -41.53
CA LEU A 142 -6.45 -30.37 -42.35
C LEU A 142 -5.86 -29.47 -43.45
N GLY A 143 -4.53 -29.35 -43.46
CA GLY A 143 -3.78 -28.69 -44.52
C GLY A 143 -3.90 -29.48 -45.82
N SER A 144 -4.55 -28.87 -46.82
CA SER A 144 -4.42 -29.22 -48.23
C SER A 144 -3.83 -28.01 -48.94
N ARG A 145 -2.53 -28.04 -49.22
CA ARG A 145 -1.96 -27.32 -50.37
C ARG A 145 -0.63 -27.95 -50.77
N VAL A 146 -0.73 -28.83 -51.77
CA VAL A 146 0.38 -29.40 -52.52
C VAL A 146 1.25 -28.27 -53.08
N GLU A 147 2.54 -28.41 -52.87
CA GLU A 147 3.59 -27.51 -53.32
C GLU A 147 3.66 -27.44 -54.85
N LEU A 148 3.73 -26.22 -55.37
CA LEU A 148 4.22 -25.93 -56.71
C LEU A 148 5.67 -25.46 -56.53
N SER A 149 6.64 -26.24 -57.01
CA SER A 149 7.99 -25.76 -57.27
C SER A 149 8.49 -26.28 -58.62
N HIS A 150 9.17 -25.37 -59.31
CA HIS A 150 9.60 -25.37 -60.71
C HIS A 150 10.50 -26.54 -61.14
N ALA A 151 10.31 -27.01 -62.39
CA ALA A 151 11.29 -26.98 -63.48
C ALA A 151 10.70 -27.64 -64.75
#